data_AF-A0A920V5J1-F1
#
_entry.id   AF-A0A920V5J1-F1
#
_cell.length_a   1.000
_cell.length_b   1.000
_cell.length_c   1.000
_cell.angle_alpha   90.00
_cell.angle_beta   90.00
_cell.angle_gamma   90.00
#
_symmetry.space_group_name_H-M   'P 1'
#
loop_
_entity.id
_entity.type
_entity.pdbx_description
1 polymer ?
#
loop_
_entity_poly.entity_id
_entity_poly.type
_entity_poly.pdbx_seq_one_letter_code
_entity_poly.pdbx_strand_id
1 'polypeptide(L)' 'MPICLHTFHVGQPNKFKHLKRAFEYIAGHDDVLLTTGDDINDWYREQYM' A
#
# COMPACT_ATOMS: atom_id res chain seq x y z
N MET A 1 -0.66 -6.66 2.96
CA MET A 1 0.04 -6.86 1.68
C MET A 1 0.89 -5.61 1.41
N PRO A 2 2.23 -5.67 1.54
CA PRO A 2 3.09 -4.54 1.22
C PRO A 2 3.16 -4.33 -0.31
N ILE A 3 3.15 -3.07 -0.74
CA ILE A 3 3.39 -2.69 -2.15
C ILE A 3 4.76 -2.01 -2.23
N CYS A 4 5.76 -2.75 -2.69
CA CYS A 4 7.14 -2.24 -2.80
C CYS A 4 7.28 -1.37 -4.06
N LEU A 5 7.59 -0.09 -3.88
CA LEU A 5 7.72 0.88 -4.97
C LEU A 5 9.13 1.48 -5.01
N HIS A 6 9.58 1.79 -6.22
CA HIS A 6 10.80 2.58 -6.45
C HIS A 6 10.46 3.74 -7.37
N THR A 7 10.77 4.96 -6.95
CA THR A 7 10.44 6.19 -7.69
C THR A 7 10.99 6.18 -9.11
N PHE A 8 12.19 5.63 -9.31
CA PHE A 8 12.80 5.45 -10.63
C PHE A 8 11.90 4.68 -11.61
N HIS A 9 11.20 3.65 -11.13
CA HIS A 9 10.33 2.80 -11.96
C HIS A 9 8.92 3.38 -12.09
N VAL A 10 8.27 3.70 -10.97
CA VAL A 10 6.84 4.03 -10.96
C VAL A 10 6.53 5.52 -11.11
N GLY A 11 7.52 6.39 -10.94
CA GLY A 11 7.39 7.84 -11.14
C GLY A 11 7.39 8.27 -12.60
N GLN A 12 7.72 7.36 -13.54
CA GLN A 12 7.71 7.66 -14.97
C GLN A 12 6.26 7.99 -15.44
N PRO A 13 6.03 9.03 -16.26
CA PRO A 13 4.67 9.45 -16.65
C PRO A 13 3.81 8.34 -17.27
N ASN A 14 4.42 7.45 -18.05
CA ASN A 14 3.73 6.33 -18.66
C ASN A 14 3.39 5.20 -17.67
N LYS A 15 4.02 5.15 -16.49
CA LYS A 15 3.80 4.14 -15.43
C LYS A 15 2.92 4.65 -14.30
N PHE A 16 3.07 5.92 -13.91
CA PHE A 16 2.36 6.50 -12.76
C PHE A 16 0.83 6.40 -12.89
N LYS A 17 0.29 6.55 -14.11
CA LYS A 17 -1.15 6.39 -14.39
C LYS A 17 -1.70 5.01 -13.98
N HIS A 18 -0.89 3.96 -14.09
CA HIS A 18 -1.28 2.61 -13.71
C HIS A 18 -1.23 2.43 -12.19
N LEU A 19 -0.25 3.04 -11.52
CA LEU A 19 -0.17 3.06 -10.07
C LEU A 19 -1.37 3.77 -9.45
N LYS A 20 -1.72 4.95 -9.96
CA LYS A 20 -2.92 5.71 -9.54
C LYS A 20 -4.19 4.85 -9.66
N ARG A 21 -4.42 4.25 -10.83
CA ARG A 21 -5.58 3.39 -11.07
C ARG A 21 -5.64 2.19 -10.11
N ALA A 22 -4.50 1.56 -9.84
CA ALA A 22 -4.44 0.44 -8.90
C ALA A 22 -4.77 0.87 -7.46
N PHE A 23 -4.23 2.01 -7.03
CA PHE A 23 -4.49 2.54 -5.69
C PHE A 23 -5.93 3.00 -5.52
N GLU A 24 -6.52 3.63 -6.52
CA GLU A 24 -7.94 4.01 -6.52
C GLU A 24 -8.85 2.78 -6.41
N TYR A 25 -8.54 1.70 -7.13
CA TYR A 25 -9.29 0.45 -7.03
C TYR A 25 -9.17 -0.16 -5.63
N ILE A 26 -7.95 -0.29 -5.09
CA ILE A 26 -7.71 -0.88 -3.77
C ILE A 26 -8.41 -0.06 -2.67
N ALA A 27 -8.23 1.27 -2.68
CA ALA A 27 -8.80 2.17 -1.67
C ALA A 27 -10.33 2.34 -1.79
N GLY A 28 -10.95 1.83 -2.86
CA GLY A 28 -12.40 1.86 -3.04
C GLY A 28 -13.15 0.73 -2.33
N HIS A 29 -12.47 -0.18 -1.63
CA HIS A 29 -13.08 -1.27 -0.87
C HIS A 29 -13.13 -0.93 0.62
N ASP A 30 -14.28 -1.13 1.25
CA ASP A 30 -14.52 -0.73 2.65
C ASP A 30 -13.74 -1.57 3.67
N ASP A 31 -13.31 -2.78 3.29
CA ASP A 31 -12.59 -3.73 4.12
C ASP A 31 -11.05 -3.61 4.00
N VAL A 32 -10.56 -2.54 3.37
CA VAL A 32 -9.13 -2.28 3.18
C VAL A 32 -8.60 -1.27 4.19
N LEU A 33 -7.63 -1.69 4.99
CA LEU A 33 -6.85 -0.81 5.86
C LEU A 33 -5.60 -0.31 5.13
N LEU A 34 -5.51 1.01 4.92
CA LEU A 34 -4.28 1.68 4.48
C LEU A 34 -3.44 2.05 5.71
N THR A 35 -2.26 1.44 5.85
CA THR A 35 -1.44 1.53 7.06
C THR A 35 0.04 1.36 6.74
N THR A 36 0.91 1.60 7.72
CA THR A 36 2.35 1.44 7.58
C THR A 36 2.83 0.06 8.01
N GLY A 37 4.09 -0.26 7.71
CA GLY A 37 4.71 -1.50 8.21
C GLY A 37 4.85 -1.51 9.74
N ASP A 38 5.07 -0.35 10.35
CA ASP A 38 5.24 -0.21 11.80
C ASP A 38 3.91 -0.49 12.52
N ASP A 39 2.81 0.10 12.05
CA ASP A 39 1.47 -0.16 12.61
C ASP A 39 1.10 -1.66 12.56
N ILE A 40 1.45 -2.35 11.47
CA ILE A 40 1.22 -3.81 11.33
C ILE A 40 2.07 -4.59 12.33
N ASN A 41 3.34 -4.20 12.52
CA ASN A 41 4.22 -4.83 13.50
C ASN A 41 3.70 -4.63 14.93
N ASP A 42 3.25 -3.43 15.26
CA ASP A 42 2.73 -3.10 16.58
C ASP A 42 1.45 -3.89 16.85
N TRP A 43 0.50 -3.90 15.92
CA TRP A 43 -0.71 -4.72 16.01
C TRP A 43 -0.38 -6.21 16.21
N TYR A 44 0.56 -6.76 15.44
CA TYR A 44 0.92 -8.17 15.54
C TYR A 44 1.49 -8.52 16.92
N ARG A 45 2.32 -7.65 17.48
CA ARG A 45 2.91 -7.84 18.82
C ARG A 45 1.83 -7.78 19.90
N GLU A 46 0.90 -6.84 19.82
CA GLU A 46 -0.18 -6.73 20.80
C GLU A 46 -1.13 -7.93 20.79
N GLN A 47 -1.39 -8.52 19.62
CA GLN A 47 -2.37 -9.59 19.48
C GLN A 47 -1.79 -11.00 19.69
N TYR A 48 -0.48 -11.19 19.45
CA TYR A 48 0.11 -12.54 19.35
C TYR A 48 1.43 -12.75 20.09
N MET A 49 2.01 -11.74 20.75
CA MET A 49 3.19 -11.89 21.62
C MET A 49 2.82 -11.62 23.08
#